data_AF-A0AAU3PEQ8-F1
#
_entry.id   AF-A0AAU3PEQ8-F1
#
_cell.length_a   1.000
_cell.length_b   1.000
_cell.length_c   1.000
_cell.angle_alpha   90.00
_cell.angle_beta   90.00
_cell.angle_gamma   90.00
#
_symmetry.space_group_name_H-M   'P 1'
#
loop_
_entity.id
_entity.type
_entity.pdbx_description
1 polymer ?
#
loop_
_entity_poly.entity_id
_entity_poly.type
_entity_poly.pdbx_seq_one_letter_code
_entity_poly.pdbx_strand_id
1 'polypeptide(L)'
;MELLRLSKAAKRLGVHPVTLRLWADSGKIPVTWVGRERRFSSTDVEAMKVSTGGERVRLEGLYVRVSGSSGQESSLEAQEGELRATSAGQIVKVFRDRASGLREDRPGLNRLLRAVADGSVTVVRVTHEDRLARFGVGWLKHLLGVHGATLDVLHPKKLGGRDELLEDFVSLVTTFAGRLYGMRSAENRRRLLAESGQCKAGDSQ
;
A
#
# COMPACT_ATOMS: atom_id res chain seq x y z
N MET A 1 -36.79 -2.10 -16.35
CA MET A 1 -35.70 -1.38 -15.66
C MET A 1 -35.23 -2.24 -14.51
N GLU A 2 -34.00 -2.75 -14.53
CA GLU A 2 -33.45 -3.57 -13.44
C GLU A 2 -32.90 -2.62 -12.35
N LEU A 3 -33.36 -2.76 -11.11
CA LEU A 3 -32.85 -1.99 -9.96
C LEU A 3 -31.70 -2.73 -9.28
N LEU A 4 -30.48 -2.26 -9.52
CA LEU A 4 -29.23 -2.84 -9.04
C LEU A 4 -28.93 -2.38 -7.62
N ARG A 5 -28.38 -3.30 -6.80
CA ARG A 5 -27.76 -2.96 -5.52
C ARG A 5 -26.45 -2.22 -5.75
N LEU A 6 -26.05 -1.38 -4.79
CA LEU A 6 -24.81 -0.60 -4.79
C LEU A 6 -23.60 -1.40 -5.33
N SER A 7 -23.33 -2.57 -4.77
CA SER A 7 -22.16 -3.38 -5.17
C SER A 7 -22.23 -3.90 -6.60
N LYS A 8 -23.43 -4.21 -7.11
CA LYS A 8 -23.64 -4.70 -8.48
C LYS A 8 -23.53 -3.56 -9.49
N ALA A 9 -24.09 -2.39 -9.15
CA ALA A 9 -23.97 -1.17 -9.95
C ALA A 9 -22.51 -0.67 -10.02
N ALA A 10 -21.81 -0.68 -8.89
CA ALA A 10 -20.41 -0.30 -8.79
C ALA A 10 -19.51 -1.19 -9.67
N LYS A 11 -19.70 -2.52 -9.61
CA LYS A 11 -19.02 -3.47 -10.51
C LYS A 11 -19.30 -3.20 -11.99
N ARG A 12 -20.54 -2.88 -12.36
CA ARG A 12 -20.90 -2.58 -13.76
C ARG A 12 -20.25 -1.30 -14.29
N LEU A 13 -20.08 -0.30 -13.43
CA LEU A 13 -19.40 0.96 -13.72
C LEU A 13 -17.87 0.89 -13.62
N GLY A 14 -17.32 -0.20 -13.07
CA GLY A 14 -15.88 -0.30 -12.81
C GLY A 14 -15.38 0.68 -11.74
N VAL A 15 -16.25 1.08 -10.81
CA VAL A 15 -15.94 2.00 -9.70
C VAL A 15 -16.17 1.31 -8.37
N HIS A 16 -15.53 1.77 -7.30
CA HIS A 16 -15.76 1.24 -5.96
C HIS A 16 -17.16 1.61 -5.44
N PRO A 17 -17.83 0.77 -4.63
CA PRO A 17 -19.12 1.09 -4.03
C PRO A 17 -19.14 2.39 -3.24
N VAL A 18 -18.02 2.79 -2.60
CA VAL A 18 -17.91 4.09 -1.91
C VAL A 18 -17.97 5.25 -2.91
N THR A 19 -17.29 5.15 -4.05
CA THR A 19 -17.34 6.16 -5.12
C THR A 19 -18.75 6.31 -5.65
N LEU A 20 -19.44 5.20 -5.90
CA LEU A 20 -20.84 5.21 -6.32
C LEU A 20 -21.77 5.81 -5.23
N ARG A 21 -21.44 5.57 -3.96
CA ARG A 21 -22.17 6.13 -2.82
C ARG A 21 -22.01 7.65 -2.75
N LEU A 22 -20.79 8.15 -2.93
CA LEU A 22 -20.49 9.59 -3.01
C LEU A 22 -21.18 10.25 -4.20
N TRP A 23 -21.25 9.56 -5.35
CA TRP A 23 -22.00 10.06 -6.51
C TRP A 23 -23.50 10.14 -6.25
N ALA A 24 -24.06 9.16 -5.54
CA ALA A 24 -25.45 9.22 -5.11
C ALA A 24 -25.69 10.36 -4.10
N ASP A 25 -24.78 10.55 -3.14
CA ASP A 25 -24.88 11.61 -2.12
C ASP A 25 -24.73 13.02 -2.73
N SER A 26 -23.94 13.16 -3.78
CA SER A 26 -23.76 14.42 -4.54
C SER A 26 -24.78 14.62 -5.65
N GLY A 27 -25.72 13.69 -5.84
CA GLY A 27 -26.75 13.78 -6.89
C GLY A 27 -26.26 13.53 -8.32
N LYS A 28 -25.01 13.09 -8.52
CA LYS A 28 -24.44 12.79 -9.85
C LYS A 28 -25.07 11.57 -10.51
N ILE A 29 -25.58 10.62 -9.73
CA ILE A 29 -26.33 9.46 -10.24
C ILE A 29 -27.68 9.39 -9.52
N PRO A 30 -28.80 9.23 -10.23
CA PRO A 30 -30.11 9.05 -9.61
C PRO A 30 -30.11 7.81 -8.71
N VAL A 31 -30.71 7.97 -7.52
CA VAL A 31 -30.86 6.87 -6.56
C VAL A 31 -32.34 6.65 -6.27
N THR A 32 -32.75 5.39 -6.27
CA THR A 32 -34.08 4.98 -5.85
C THR A 32 -33.98 4.28 -4.50
N TRP A 33 -34.78 4.71 -3.53
CA TRP A 33 -34.84 4.05 -2.23
C TRP A 33 -35.86 2.92 -2.26
N VAL A 34 -35.41 1.71 -1.92
CA VAL A 34 -36.30 0.56 -1.71
C VAL A 34 -36.11 0.11 -0.26
N GLY A 35 -37.03 0.55 0.60
CA GLY A 35 -36.87 0.43 2.05
C GLY A 35 -35.67 1.25 2.55
N ARG A 36 -34.70 0.59 3.18
CA ARG A 36 -33.45 1.22 3.67
C ARG A 36 -32.26 1.06 2.71
N GLU A 37 -32.45 0.38 1.58
CA GLU A 37 -31.38 0.13 0.60
C GLU A 37 -31.44 1.12 -0.57
N ARG A 38 -30.27 1.63 -0.98
CA ARG A 38 -30.08 2.39 -2.21
C ARG A 38 -30.07 1.44 -3.41
N ARG A 39 -30.90 1.72 -4.41
CA ARG A 39 -30.98 1.03 -5.69
C ARG A 39 -30.65 1.98 -6.83
N PHE A 40 -29.99 1.45 -7.85
CA PHE A 40 -29.54 2.19 -9.03
C PHE A 40 -30.19 1.57 -10.27
N SER A 41 -30.79 2.38 -11.13
CA SER A 41 -31.37 1.88 -12.38
C SER A 41 -30.26 1.39 -13.32
N SER A 42 -30.47 0.24 -13.95
CA SER A 42 -29.55 -0.28 -14.96
C SER A 42 -29.32 0.73 -16.10
N THR A 43 -30.33 1.51 -16.48
CA THR A 43 -30.21 2.53 -17.54
C THR A 43 -29.29 3.67 -17.12
N ASP A 44 -29.41 4.16 -15.89
CA ASP A 44 -28.58 5.27 -15.38
C ASP A 44 -27.12 4.84 -15.20
N VAL A 45 -26.92 3.58 -14.79
CA VAL A 45 -25.59 2.96 -14.64
C VAL A 45 -24.91 2.80 -16.00
N GLU A 46 -25.62 2.32 -17.03
CA GLU A 46 -25.05 2.19 -18.37
C GLU A 46 -24.88 3.56 -19.06
N ALA A 47 -25.79 4.51 -18.85
CA ALA A 47 -25.66 5.88 -19.35
C ALA A 47 -24.43 6.58 -18.73
N MET A 48 -24.19 6.38 -17.44
CA MET A 48 -22.96 6.85 -16.79
C MET A 48 -21.72 6.16 -17.36
N LYS A 49 -21.76 4.86 -17.63
CA LYS A 49 -20.61 4.13 -18.20
C LYS A 49 -20.17 4.70 -19.55
N VAL A 50 -21.11 5.18 -20.38
CA VAL A 50 -20.84 5.83 -21.66
C VAL A 50 -20.28 7.26 -21.48
N SER A 51 -20.67 7.97 -20.42
CA SER A 51 -20.14 9.30 -20.10
C SER A 51 -18.85 9.28 -19.24
N THR A 52 -18.46 8.13 -18.68
CA THR A 52 -17.24 7.96 -17.85
C THR A 52 -15.95 7.87 -18.68
N GLY A 53 -15.90 8.55 -19.83
CA GLY A 53 -14.65 9.09 -20.35
C GLY A 53 -14.21 10.36 -19.62
N GLY A 54 -15.08 10.96 -18.78
CA GLY A 54 -14.83 12.19 -18.03
C GLY A 54 -14.42 11.97 -16.56
N GLU A 55 -13.38 12.70 -16.15
CA GLU A 55 -12.85 12.92 -14.80
C GLU A 55 -13.22 11.90 -13.70
N ARG A 56 -12.34 10.91 -13.50
CA ARG A 56 -12.34 10.09 -12.28
C ARG A 56 -12.19 11.02 -11.07
N VAL A 57 -13.11 10.90 -10.10
CA VAL A 57 -13.01 11.62 -8.83
C VAL A 57 -11.67 11.31 -8.16
N ARG A 58 -10.92 12.36 -7.83
CA ARG A 58 -9.63 12.28 -7.15
C ARG A 58 -9.85 11.91 -5.68
N LEU A 59 -9.70 10.62 -5.37
CA LEU A 59 -9.83 10.03 -4.05
C LEU A 59 -8.43 9.78 -3.51
N GLU A 60 -8.00 10.62 -2.58
CA GLU A 60 -6.62 10.67 -2.10
C GLU A 60 -6.44 9.81 -0.84
N GLY A 61 -5.51 8.87 -0.92
CA GLY A 61 -5.00 8.11 0.22
C GLY A 61 -3.64 8.67 0.62
N LEU A 62 -3.55 9.28 1.79
CA LEU A 62 -2.28 9.85 2.29
C LEU A 62 -1.50 8.75 2.99
N TYR A 63 -0.23 8.55 2.62
CA TYR A 63 0.65 7.60 3.28
C TYR A 63 1.82 8.32 3.94
N VAL A 64 1.96 8.12 5.25
CA VAL A 64 3.02 8.73 6.06
C VAL A 64 3.77 7.65 6.83
N ARG A 65 5.10 7.83 6.93
CA ARG A 65 5.98 6.83 7.54
C ARG A 65 7.18 7.48 8.23
N VAL A 66 7.55 6.92 9.36
CA VAL A 66 8.83 7.18 10.06
C VAL A 66 9.56 5.88 10.34
N SER A 67 10.90 5.92 10.32
CA SER A 67 11.75 4.85 10.85
C SER A 67 11.71 4.84 12.38
N GLY A 68 11.90 3.67 12.97
CA GLY A 68 11.61 3.43 14.37
C GLY A 68 12.65 4.02 15.32
N SER A 69 12.31 5.15 15.94
CA SER A 69 12.72 5.51 17.31
C SER A 69 11.61 6.36 17.95
N SER A 70 11.42 6.20 19.26
CA SER A 70 10.46 6.98 20.05
C SER A 70 10.75 8.48 19.93
N GLY A 71 9.74 9.30 19.60
CA GLY A 71 9.88 10.76 19.50
C GLY A 71 9.55 11.37 18.13
N GLN A 72 9.21 10.57 17.12
CA GLN A 72 8.90 11.07 15.76
C GLN A 72 7.41 11.30 15.47
N GLU A 73 6.56 11.46 16.49
CA GLU A 73 5.14 11.75 16.26
C GLU A 73 4.95 13.11 15.58
N SER A 74 5.75 14.10 15.97
CA SER A 74 5.78 15.41 15.33
C SER A 74 6.14 15.32 13.84
N SER A 75 6.98 14.36 13.44
CA SER A 75 7.32 14.14 12.03
C SER A 75 6.17 13.51 11.24
N LEU A 76 5.46 12.54 11.82
CA LEU A 76 4.28 11.95 11.19
C LEU A 76 3.16 12.99 11.00
N GLU A 77 2.93 13.82 12.02
CA GLU A 77 1.95 14.90 11.98
C GLU A 77 2.34 15.98 10.98
N ALA A 78 3.61 16.37 10.92
CA ALA A 78 4.11 17.33 9.93
C ALA A 78 3.92 16.81 8.49
N GLN A 79 4.28 15.55 8.23
CA GLN A 79 4.06 14.92 6.93
C GLN A 79 2.57 14.87 6.55
N GLU A 80 1.71 14.50 7.51
CA GLU A 80 0.26 14.47 7.27
C GLU A 80 -0.30 15.87 7.00
N GLY A 81 0.11 16.87 7.80
CA GLY A 81 -0.30 18.26 7.64
C GLY A 81 0.07 18.82 6.26
N GLU A 82 1.30 18.55 5.82
CA GLU A 82 1.79 18.97 4.51
C GLU A 82 1.02 18.32 3.35
N LEU A 83 0.75 17.01 3.45
CA LEU A 83 -0.04 16.28 2.45
C LEU A 83 -1.50 16.75 2.41
N ARG A 84 -2.08 17.09 3.56
CA ARG A 84 -3.43 17.67 3.66
C ARG A 84 -3.48 19.05 3.04
N ALA A 85 -2.51 19.91 3.33
CA ALA A 85 -2.45 21.29 2.83
C ALA A 85 -2.33 21.36 1.31
N THR A 86 -1.70 20.36 0.68
CA THR A 86 -1.49 20.27 -0.77
C THR A 86 -2.48 19.33 -1.46
N SER A 87 -3.52 18.88 -0.75
CA SER A 87 -4.60 18.06 -1.32
C SER A 87 -5.40 18.83 -2.36
N ALA A 88 -5.73 18.20 -3.49
CA ALA A 88 -6.55 18.80 -4.55
C ALA A 88 -7.82 17.99 -4.82
N GLY A 89 -8.13 17.07 -3.92
CA GLY A 89 -9.17 16.06 -4.05
C GLY A 89 -9.65 15.62 -2.68
N GLN A 90 -10.58 14.66 -2.66
CA GLN A 90 -11.16 14.19 -1.41
C GLN A 90 -10.20 13.24 -0.71
N ILE A 91 -9.74 13.62 0.47
CA ILE A 91 -8.94 12.74 1.33
C ILE A 91 -9.86 11.66 1.92
N VAL A 92 -9.62 10.41 1.52
CA VAL A 92 -10.42 9.27 1.98
C VAL A 92 -9.90 8.77 3.32
N LYS A 93 -8.58 8.61 3.43
CA LYS A 93 -7.95 8.05 4.63
C LYS A 93 -6.47 8.39 4.69
N VAL A 94 -5.95 8.50 5.91
CA VAL A 94 -4.52 8.55 6.19
C VAL A 94 -4.05 7.18 6.69
N PHE A 95 -2.97 6.69 6.09
CA PHE A 95 -2.34 5.42 6.37
C PHE A 95 -0.97 5.71 6.99
N ARG A 96 -0.75 5.22 8.21
CA ARG A 96 0.46 5.49 8.99
C ARG A 96 1.22 4.20 9.28
N ASP A 97 2.55 4.25 9.23
CA ASP A 97 3.44 3.19 9.69
C ASP A 97 4.64 3.75 10.47
N ARG A 98 5.06 3.00 11.50
CA ARG A 98 6.32 3.20 12.22
C ARG A 98 7.21 2.00 11.96
N ALA A 99 7.94 2.05 10.85
CA ALA A 99 8.78 0.96 10.38
C ALA A 99 9.79 1.46 9.35
N SER A 100 10.91 0.75 9.24
CA SER A 100 11.88 0.92 8.16
C SER A 100 11.20 0.81 6.78
N GLY A 101 11.70 1.58 5.81
CA GLY A 101 11.27 1.49 4.43
C GLY A 101 11.63 0.17 3.74
N LEU A 102 12.50 -0.64 4.35
CA LEU A 102 12.85 -2.00 3.90
C LEU A 102 11.79 -3.04 4.27
N ARG A 103 10.92 -2.75 5.25
CA ARG A 103 9.91 -3.68 5.70
C ARG A 103 8.76 -3.73 4.70
N GLU A 104 8.46 -4.90 4.14
CA GLU A 104 7.41 -5.04 3.11
C GLU A 104 6.02 -5.31 3.71
N ASP A 105 5.94 -5.99 4.85
CA ASP A 105 4.70 -6.41 5.54
C ASP A 105 4.08 -5.30 6.43
N ARG A 106 4.29 -4.03 6.07
CA ARG A 106 3.82 -2.88 6.85
C ARG A 106 2.28 -2.81 6.90
N PRO A 107 1.65 -2.76 8.10
CA PRO A 107 0.19 -2.76 8.22
C PRO A 107 -0.51 -1.57 7.54
N GLY A 108 0.06 -0.37 7.63
CA GLY A 108 -0.47 0.82 6.98
C GLY A 108 -0.41 0.73 5.46
N LEU A 109 0.75 0.35 4.92
CA LEU A 109 0.94 0.11 3.49
C LEU A 109 0.00 -0.98 2.96
N ASN A 110 -0.13 -2.10 3.68
CA ASN A 110 -1.04 -3.18 3.28
C ASN A 110 -2.51 -2.72 3.23
N ARG A 111 -2.95 -1.88 4.17
CA ARG A 111 -4.30 -1.29 4.14
C ARG A 111 -4.46 -0.31 2.97
N LEU A 112 -3.42 0.47 2.65
CA LEU A 112 -3.42 1.38 1.50
C LEU A 112 -3.56 0.60 0.19
N LEU A 113 -2.75 -0.43 -0.01
CA LEU A 113 -2.80 -1.27 -1.20
C LEU A 113 -4.16 -1.95 -1.37
N ARG A 114 -4.78 -2.42 -0.28
CA ARG A 114 -6.17 -2.93 -0.33
C ARG A 114 -7.16 -1.84 -0.72
N ALA A 115 -7.05 -0.65 -0.15
CA ALA A 115 -7.94 0.47 -0.50
C ALA A 115 -7.80 0.87 -1.98
N VAL A 116 -6.60 0.77 -2.55
CA VAL A 116 -6.36 0.97 -3.98
C VAL A 116 -6.94 -0.17 -4.80
N ALA A 117 -6.69 -1.43 -4.41
CA ALA A 117 -7.22 -2.60 -5.10
C ALA A 117 -8.75 -2.62 -5.15
N ASP A 118 -9.38 -2.16 -4.08
CA ASP A 118 -10.83 -1.99 -4.00
C ASP A 118 -11.30 -0.76 -4.81
N GLY A 119 -10.42 0.19 -5.15
CA GLY A 119 -10.77 1.43 -5.86
C GLY A 119 -11.32 2.53 -4.95
N SER A 120 -11.18 2.38 -3.63
CA SER A 120 -11.48 3.43 -2.63
C SER A 120 -10.48 4.58 -2.68
N VAL A 121 -9.28 4.34 -3.23
CA VAL A 121 -8.21 5.33 -3.41
C VAL A 121 -7.80 5.31 -4.88
N THR A 122 -7.87 6.47 -5.53
CA THR A 122 -7.45 6.66 -6.92
C THR A 122 -6.13 7.43 -7.04
N VAL A 123 -5.71 8.11 -5.96
CA VAL A 123 -4.40 8.76 -5.89
C VAL A 123 -3.76 8.46 -4.54
N VAL A 124 -2.60 7.83 -4.56
CA VAL A 124 -1.76 7.66 -3.38
C VAL A 124 -0.84 8.86 -3.27
N ARG A 125 -0.77 9.47 -2.08
CA ARG A 125 0.09 10.63 -1.85
C ARG A 125 1.14 10.35 -0.79
N VAL A 126 2.37 10.73 -1.09
CA VAL A 126 3.53 10.63 -0.19
C VAL A 126 4.36 11.91 -0.27
N THR A 127 5.04 12.27 0.82
CA THR A 127 5.96 13.41 0.80
C THR A 127 7.18 13.10 -0.06
N HIS A 128 7.79 11.93 0.14
CA HIS A 128 8.92 11.44 -0.66
C HIS A 128 8.71 9.97 -1.08
N GLU A 129 9.38 9.53 -2.15
CA GLU A 129 9.29 8.14 -2.63
C GLU A 129 9.74 7.10 -1.60
N ASP A 130 10.77 7.42 -0.81
CA ASP A 130 11.31 6.52 0.19
C ASP A 130 10.40 6.33 1.41
N ARG A 131 9.38 7.18 1.57
CA ARG A 131 8.30 6.94 2.53
C ARG A 131 7.50 5.73 2.11
N LEU A 132 7.24 5.55 0.82
CA LEU A 132 6.51 4.39 0.31
C LEU A 132 7.31 3.10 0.45
N ALA A 133 8.57 3.07 -0.01
CA ALA A 133 9.47 1.94 0.19
C ALA A 133 10.92 2.34 -0.09
N ARG A 134 11.90 1.67 0.54
CA ARG A 134 13.32 1.92 0.28
C ARG A 134 13.74 1.43 -1.11
N PHE A 135 13.21 0.27 -1.51
CA PHE A 135 13.37 -0.32 -2.83
C PHE A 135 12.01 -0.73 -3.39
N GLY A 136 11.94 -1.01 -4.70
CA GLY A 136 10.70 -1.52 -5.30
C GLY A 136 9.59 -0.48 -5.51
N VAL A 137 9.86 0.82 -5.33
CA VAL A 137 8.88 1.89 -5.61
C VAL A 137 8.35 1.83 -7.04
N GLY A 138 9.20 1.47 -8.01
CA GLY A 138 8.77 1.27 -9.40
C GLY A 138 7.71 0.17 -9.55
N TRP A 139 7.86 -0.95 -8.84
CA TRP A 139 6.87 -2.03 -8.83
C TRP A 139 5.57 -1.58 -8.15
N LEU A 140 5.66 -0.84 -7.05
CA LEU A 140 4.48 -0.27 -6.39
C LEU A 140 3.75 0.71 -7.31
N LYS A 141 4.46 1.62 -7.99
CA LYS A 141 3.86 2.53 -9.00
C LYS A 141 3.11 1.75 -10.08
N HIS A 142 3.73 0.69 -10.60
CA HIS A 142 3.10 -0.16 -11.61
C HIS A 142 1.83 -0.84 -11.07
N LEU A 143 1.90 -1.43 -9.87
CA LEU A 143 0.76 -2.07 -9.21
C LEU A 143 -0.40 -1.08 -9.00
N LEU A 144 -0.11 0.12 -8.52
CA LEU A 144 -1.11 1.18 -8.37
C LEU A 144 -1.78 1.48 -9.73
N GLY A 145 -0.97 1.61 -10.79
CA GLY A 145 -1.44 1.86 -12.15
C GLY A 145 -2.36 0.76 -12.70
N VAL A 146 -2.04 -0.51 -12.43
CA VAL A 146 -2.90 -1.66 -12.80
C VAL A 146 -4.29 -1.55 -12.15
N HIS A 147 -4.35 -1.05 -10.92
CA HIS A 147 -5.61 -0.79 -10.21
C HIS A 147 -6.22 0.59 -10.51
N GLY A 148 -5.68 1.31 -11.51
CA GLY A 148 -6.21 2.60 -11.94
C GLY A 148 -5.93 3.75 -10.97
N ALA A 149 -4.96 3.59 -10.07
CA ALA A 149 -4.50 4.61 -9.16
C ALA A 149 -3.13 5.19 -9.57
N THR A 150 -2.87 6.44 -9.23
CA THR A 150 -1.58 7.10 -9.48
C THR A 150 -0.84 7.39 -8.18
N LEU A 151 0.49 7.51 -8.25
CA LEU A 151 1.31 7.96 -7.12
C LEU A 151 1.69 9.43 -7.32
N ASP A 152 1.32 10.26 -6.37
CA ASP A 152 1.68 11.67 -6.29
C ASP A 152 2.73 11.87 -5.19
N VAL A 153 3.88 12.41 -5.57
CA VAL A 153 5.05 12.60 -4.71
C VAL A 153 5.31 14.09 -4.61
N LEU A 154 5.18 14.63 -3.40
CA LEU A 154 5.26 16.06 -3.18
C LEU A 154 6.67 16.61 -3.42
N HIS A 155 7.67 15.88 -2.93
CA HIS A 155 9.08 16.23 -3.01
C HIS A 155 9.85 15.12 -3.73
N PRO A 156 9.90 15.16 -5.08
CA PRO A 156 10.58 14.13 -5.88
C PRO A 156 12.10 14.10 -5.68
N LYS A 157 12.69 15.19 -5.15
CA LYS A 157 14.11 15.21 -4.78
C LYS A 157 14.32 14.53 -3.42
N LYS A 158 15.31 13.64 -3.35
CA LYS A 158 15.69 12.92 -2.12
C LYS A 158 16.22 13.91 -1.06
N LEU A 159 15.39 14.19 -0.07
CA LEU A 159 15.79 14.70 1.24
C LEU A 159 15.46 13.61 2.29
N GLY A 160 15.90 12.39 2.02
CA GLY A 160 15.81 11.30 3.00
C GLY A 160 16.84 11.54 4.11
N GLY A 161 16.41 11.48 5.37
CA GLY A 161 17.28 11.66 6.53
C GLY A 161 18.46 10.71 6.47
N ARG A 162 19.69 11.26 6.53
CA ARG A 162 20.95 10.50 6.49
C ARG A 162 20.94 9.35 7.50
N ASP A 163 20.40 9.59 8.68
CA ASP A 163 20.36 8.61 9.77
C ASP A 163 19.46 7.42 9.43
N GLU A 164 18.28 7.68 8.84
CA GLU A 164 17.36 6.63 8.40
C GLU A 164 17.97 5.76 7.28
N LEU A 165 18.76 6.37 6.38
CA LEU A 165 19.51 5.63 5.36
C LEU A 165 20.60 4.74 5.99
N LEU A 166 21.29 5.22 7.03
CA LEU A 166 22.30 4.45 7.74
C LEU A 166 21.69 3.29 8.52
N GLU A 167 20.57 3.51 9.22
CA GLU A 167 19.82 2.45 9.91
C GLU A 167 19.39 1.33 8.96
N ASP A 168 18.82 1.70 7.80
CA ASP A 168 18.43 0.75 6.78
C ASP A 168 19.64 -0.03 6.24
N PHE A 169 20.77 0.65 6.01
CA PHE A 169 22.00 0.01 5.57
C PHE A 169 22.55 -0.99 6.60
N VAL A 170 22.62 -0.61 7.88
CA VAL A 170 23.05 -1.50 8.96
C VAL A 170 22.13 -2.71 9.05
N SER A 171 20.81 -2.52 8.98
CA SER A 171 19.83 -3.61 9.00
C SER A 171 20.05 -4.61 7.85
N LEU A 172 20.37 -4.12 6.65
CA LEU A 172 20.71 -4.98 5.51
C LEU A 172 21.98 -5.78 5.80
N VAL A 173 23.08 -5.09 6.18
CA VAL A 173 24.36 -5.74 6.48
C VAL A 173 24.21 -6.80 7.57
N THR A 174 23.50 -6.50 8.65
CA THR A 174 23.23 -7.46 9.74
C THR A 174 22.44 -8.67 9.25
N THR A 175 21.42 -8.47 8.41
CA THR A 175 20.63 -9.56 7.83
C THR A 175 21.49 -10.47 6.95
N PHE A 176 22.32 -9.87 6.08
CA PHE A 176 23.24 -10.62 5.23
C PHE A 176 24.31 -11.35 6.02
N ALA A 177 24.92 -10.70 7.02
CA ALA A 177 25.91 -11.32 7.90
C ALA A 177 25.30 -12.51 8.65
N GLY A 178 24.13 -12.35 9.24
CA GLY A 178 23.41 -13.43 9.93
C GLY A 178 23.14 -14.63 9.02
N ARG A 179 22.71 -14.40 7.77
CA ARG A 179 22.53 -15.48 6.78
C ARG A 179 23.85 -16.16 6.42
N LEU A 180 24.91 -15.39 6.21
CA LEU A 180 26.24 -15.94 5.88
C LEU A 180 26.79 -16.81 7.02
N TYR A 181 26.70 -16.33 8.26
CA TYR A 181 27.07 -17.12 9.44
C TYR A 181 26.18 -18.36 9.61
N GLY A 182 24.88 -18.24 9.34
CA GLY A 182 23.94 -19.37 9.35
C GLY A 182 24.33 -20.47 8.36
N MET A 183 24.71 -20.10 7.14
CA MET A 183 25.18 -21.06 6.12
C MET A 183 26.47 -21.75 6.56
N ARG A 184 27.48 -21.01 7.04
CA ARG A 184 28.73 -21.59 7.56
C ARG A 184 28.49 -22.53 8.74
N SER A 185 27.58 -22.16 9.63
CA SER A 185 27.22 -22.98 10.79
C SER A 185 26.52 -24.28 10.36
N ALA A 186 25.65 -24.24 9.35
CA ALA A 186 24.99 -25.43 8.81
C ALA A 186 25.99 -26.35 8.08
N GLU A 187 26.93 -25.78 7.35
CA GLU A 187 28.00 -26.52 6.66
C GLU A 187 28.95 -27.19 7.66
N ASN A 188 29.39 -26.47 8.70
CA ASN A 188 30.20 -27.06 9.77
C ASN A 188 29.45 -28.17 10.52
N ARG A 189 28.15 -27.99 10.82
CA ARG A 189 27.34 -29.06 11.43
C ARG A 189 27.27 -30.31 10.54
N ARG A 190 27.07 -30.15 9.23
CA ARG A 190 27.06 -31.29 8.29
C ARG A 190 28.41 -32.00 8.26
N ARG A 191 29.51 -31.25 8.21
CA ARG A 191 30.87 -31.81 8.22
C ARG A 191 31.14 -32.61 9.48
N LEU A 192 30.85 -32.04 10.66
CA LEU A 192 31.04 -32.73 11.94
C LEU A 192 30.18 -33.99 12.05
N LEU A 193 28.92 -33.96 11.58
CA LEU A 193 28.05 -35.14 11.56
C LEU A 193 28.58 -36.24 10.61
N ALA A 194 29.14 -35.86 9.46
CA ALA A 194 29.76 -36.81 8.53
C ALA A 194 31.01 -37.46 9.12
N GLU A 195 31.88 -36.68 9.78
CA GLU A 195 33.08 -37.17 10.47
C GLU A 195 32.67 -38.09 11.66
N SER A 196 31.63 -37.74 12.41
CA SER A 196 31.10 -38.54 13.52
C SER A 196 30.48 -39.87 13.07
N GLY A 197 29.85 -39.89 11.89
CA GLY A 197 29.26 -41.09 11.30
C GLY A 197 30.31 -42.09 10.79
N GLN A 198 31.48 -41.62 10.39
CA GLN A 198 32.60 -42.45 9.95
C GLN A 198 33.32 -43.14 11.11
N CYS A 199 33.38 -42.51 12.30
CA CYS A 199 34.01 -43.12 13.49
C CYS A 199 33.27 -44.35 14.05
N LYS A 200 31.98 -44.59 13.71
CA LYS A 200 31.24 -45.77 14.22
C LYS A 200 31.43 -47.05 13.41
N ALA A 201 32.01 -46.97 12.20
CA ALA A 201 32.26 -48.13 11.35
C ALA A 201 33.65 -48.76 11.58
N GLY A 202 34.43 -48.25 12.52
CA GLY A 202 35.84 -48.56 12.71
C GLY A 202 36.21 -49.36 13.97
N ASP A 203 35.24 -49.91 14.71
CA ASP A 203 35.54 -50.82 15.84
C ASP A 203 34.73 -52.11 15.71
N SER A 204 35.36 -53.17 15.18
CA SER A 204 35.01 -54.59 15.40
C SER A 204 36.17 -55.46 14.92
N GLN A 205 37.23 -55.55 15.73
CA GLN A 205 38.20 -56.66 15.69
C GLN A 205 37.83 -57.69 16.75
#